data_AF-A0A223SAX8-F1
#
_entry.id   AF-A0A223SAX8-F1
#
_cell.length_a   1.000
_cell.length_b   1.000
_cell.length_c   1.000
_cell.angle_alpha   90.00
_cell.angle_beta   90.00
_cell.angle_gamma   90.00
#
_symmetry.space_group_name_H-M   'P 1'
#
loop_
_entity.id
_entity.type
_entity.pdbx_description
1 polymer ?
#
loop_
_entity_poly.entity_id
_entity_poly.type
_entity_poly.pdbx_seq_one_letter_code
_entity_poly.pdbx_strand_id
1 'polypeptide(L)'
;MSDASPGLPAVPGVLDAADIARSAGYLLATQTPEGAIPWFPGGHLDVWDHVECAMALSVTGHVEAARRAYSWLAGVQDADGSWPAKLRHGEVVNPIREANHAAYPAVGVWHHLLITGDEAFAEEMWPVVRGGIEFVLGLRTGRGEIQWARDPGGQPGDHALLTACASIHQALRCAAALGDRLGRPQPDWELAAAHLGHLVAEHESVFADRSRYSMDWYYPILGGAVRGAAAKERLNERWDTFVVPGLGIRCVSDEPWVTGAETSELVLALAAMGETELGARLLGDIQHLRDPDDGAYWTGYQFVEDENWPVERSTWTAAAVILAADVLCGATPGARVFTAPELPAETGPVFPESCGCAALVR
;
A
#
# COMPACT_ATOMS: atom_id res chain seq x y z
N MET A 1 22.23 -20.41 -17.98
CA MET A 1 21.92 -19.08 -17.40
C MET A 1 21.48 -19.35 -15.98
N SER A 2 22.09 -18.69 -15.00
CA SER A 2 22.03 -19.06 -13.58
C SER A 2 20.60 -19.14 -13.06
N ASP A 3 20.15 -20.37 -12.82
CA ASP A 3 18.89 -20.76 -12.21
C ASP A 3 19.01 -20.62 -10.68
N ALA A 4 19.31 -19.40 -10.23
CA ALA A 4 19.25 -19.07 -8.82
C ALA A 4 17.86 -18.50 -8.58
N SER A 5 16.95 -19.31 -8.03
CA SER A 5 15.78 -18.76 -7.36
C SER A 5 16.28 -17.65 -6.43
N PRO A 6 15.78 -16.41 -6.53
CA PRO A 6 16.19 -15.36 -5.61
C PRO A 6 15.96 -15.86 -4.19
N GLY A 7 16.97 -15.70 -3.34
CA GLY A 7 16.84 -16.07 -1.93
C GLY A 7 15.74 -15.23 -1.27
N LEU A 8 15.12 -15.78 -0.23
CA LEU A 8 14.17 -15.01 0.58
C LEU A 8 14.87 -13.74 1.14
N PRO A 9 14.12 -12.63 1.33
CA PRO A 9 14.64 -11.45 1.99
C PRO A 9 15.32 -11.77 3.32
N ALA A 10 16.35 -11.01 3.64
CA ALA A 10 17.01 -11.05 4.94
C ALA A 10 17.60 -9.66 5.26
N VAL A 11 17.38 -9.21 6.48
CA VAL A 11 17.89 -7.93 6.99
C VAL A 11 18.86 -8.25 8.13
N PRO A 12 20.19 -8.19 7.89
CA PRO A 12 21.19 -8.60 8.87
C PRO A 12 21.00 -7.93 10.24
N GLY A 13 20.93 -8.76 11.29
CA GLY A 13 20.73 -8.30 12.67
C GLY A 13 19.27 -7.97 13.04
N VAL A 14 18.33 -8.13 12.11
CA VAL A 14 16.89 -7.85 12.32
C VAL A 14 16.04 -9.08 12.03
N LEU A 15 16.10 -9.61 10.81
CA LEU A 15 15.31 -10.76 10.35
C LEU A 15 16.15 -11.63 9.42
N ASP A 16 16.17 -12.95 9.66
CA ASP A 16 16.78 -13.89 8.73
C ASP A 16 15.76 -14.49 7.74
N ALA A 17 16.26 -15.25 6.75
CA ALA A 17 15.40 -15.89 5.75
C ALA A 17 14.39 -16.89 6.35
N ALA A 18 14.72 -17.50 7.50
CA ALA A 18 13.80 -18.42 8.18
C ALA A 18 12.71 -17.67 8.93
N ASP A 19 13.00 -16.49 9.49
CA ASP A 19 11.99 -15.59 10.04
C ASP A 19 10.97 -15.17 8.98
N ILE A 20 11.45 -14.75 7.80
CA ILE A 20 10.61 -14.38 6.66
C ILE A 20 9.78 -15.58 6.19
N ALA A 21 10.38 -16.77 6.09
CA ALA A 21 9.65 -17.99 5.72
C ALA A 21 8.54 -18.34 6.72
N ARG A 22 8.76 -18.16 8.03
CA ARG A 22 7.72 -18.37 9.06
C ARG A 22 6.55 -17.40 8.88
N SER A 23 6.85 -16.11 8.71
CA SER A 23 5.82 -15.09 8.48
C SER A 23 5.03 -15.36 7.18
N ALA A 24 5.69 -15.82 6.12
CA ALA A 24 5.01 -16.27 4.90
C ALA A 24 4.13 -17.51 5.15
N GLY A 25 4.58 -18.43 6.00
CA GLY A 25 3.81 -19.58 6.46
C GLY A 25 2.52 -19.18 7.17
N TYR A 26 2.54 -18.11 7.97
CA TYR A 26 1.33 -17.56 8.59
C TYR A 26 0.31 -17.05 7.57
N LEU A 27 0.77 -16.35 6.52
CA LEU A 27 -0.10 -15.91 5.41
C LEU A 27 -0.72 -17.11 4.67
N LEU A 28 0.10 -18.12 4.36
CA LEU A 28 -0.35 -19.34 3.69
C LEU A 28 -1.38 -20.13 4.52
N ALA A 29 -1.16 -20.24 5.82
CA ALA A 29 -2.07 -20.93 6.73
C ALA A 29 -3.40 -20.17 6.91
N THR A 30 -3.38 -18.85 6.72
CA THR A 30 -4.57 -17.99 6.83
C THR A 30 -5.34 -17.90 5.51
N GLN A 31 -4.70 -18.13 4.36
CA GLN A 31 -5.35 -18.12 3.06
C GLN A 31 -6.45 -19.20 2.95
N THR A 32 -7.66 -18.80 2.57
CA THR A 32 -8.78 -19.73 2.38
C THR A 32 -8.60 -20.54 1.08
N PRO A 33 -9.32 -21.68 0.92
CA PRO A 33 -9.30 -22.45 -0.33
C PRO A 33 -9.67 -21.63 -1.58
N GLU A 34 -10.52 -20.62 -1.42
CA GLU A 34 -10.96 -19.72 -2.48
C GLU A 34 -9.90 -18.66 -2.84
N GLY A 35 -8.85 -18.50 -2.01
CA GLY A 35 -7.76 -17.55 -2.22
C GLY A 35 -7.80 -16.29 -1.35
N ALA A 36 -8.88 -16.06 -0.60
CA ALA A 36 -9.00 -14.93 0.31
C ALA A 36 -7.96 -15.01 1.44
N ILE A 37 -7.39 -13.88 1.86
CA ILE A 37 -6.46 -13.80 2.99
C ILE A 37 -7.05 -12.80 3.99
N PRO A 38 -7.80 -13.27 5.01
CA PRO A 38 -8.39 -12.38 6.00
C PRO A 38 -7.34 -11.76 6.93
N TRP A 39 -7.72 -10.66 7.59
CA TRP A 39 -6.93 -9.92 8.58
C TRP A 39 -6.33 -10.83 9.66
N PHE A 40 -7.06 -11.86 10.08
CA PHE A 40 -6.56 -12.99 10.86
C PHE A 40 -7.45 -14.21 10.55
N PRO A 41 -7.12 -15.45 10.94
CA PRO A 41 -7.98 -16.60 10.72
C PRO A 41 -9.44 -16.40 11.19
N GLY A 42 -10.39 -16.43 10.25
CA GLY A 42 -11.83 -16.16 10.51
C GLY A 42 -12.19 -14.68 10.70
N GLY A 43 -11.23 -13.78 10.49
CA GLY A 43 -11.37 -12.34 10.60
C GLY A 43 -12.10 -11.71 9.42
N HIS A 44 -12.12 -10.38 9.45
CA HIS A 44 -12.59 -9.59 8.32
C HIS A 44 -11.49 -9.46 7.26
N LEU A 45 -11.82 -8.87 6.13
CA LEU A 45 -10.92 -8.63 5.01
C LEU A 45 -11.31 -7.32 4.35
N ASP A 46 -10.33 -6.52 3.97
CA ASP A 46 -10.46 -5.49 2.93
C ASP A 46 -9.42 -5.71 1.82
N VAL A 47 -9.56 -4.97 0.72
CA VAL A 47 -8.74 -5.18 -0.48
C VAL A 47 -7.31 -4.69 -0.28
N TRP A 48 -7.10 -3.66 0.54
CA TRP A 48 -5.76 -3.11 0.73
C TRP A 48 -4.84 -4.15 1.33
N ASP A 49 -5.22 -4.65 2.51
CA ASP A 49 -4.45 -5.63 3.27
C ASP A 49 -4.26 -6.92 2.48
N HIS A 50 -5.32 -7.34 1.79
CA HIS A 50 -5.34 -8.56 0.99
C HIS A 50 -4.32 -8.50 -0.16
N VAL A 51 -4.23 -7.35 -0.84
CA VAL A 51 -3.25 -7.14 -1.91
C VAL A 51 -1.82 -7.16 -1.36
N GLU A 52 -1.55 -6.56 -0.20
CA GLU A 52 -0.21 -6.63 0.41
C GLU A 52 0.17 -8.06 0.78
N CYS A 53 -0.78 -8.84 1.30
CA CYS A 53 -0.56 -10.25 1.56
C CYS A 53 -0.19 -11.02 0.28
N ALA A 54 -0.88 -10.74 -0.84
CA ALA A 54 -0.54 -11.33 -2.14
C ALA A 54 0.84 -10.89 -2.65
N MET A 55 1.22 -9.64 -2.43
CA MET A 55 2.55 -9.11 -2.75
C MET A 55 3.63 -9.81 -1.92
N ALA A 56 3.42 -9.95 -0.61
CA ALA A 56 4.34 -10.66 0.29
C ALA A 56 4.51 -12.13 -0.11
N LEU A 57 3.43 -12.83 -0.46
CA LEU A 57 3.50 -14.19 -0.99
C LEU A 57 4.30 -14.27 -2.30
N SER A 58 4.24 -13.23 -3.14
CA SER A 58 5.04 -13.14 -4.36
C SER A 58 6.53 -12.97 -4.04
N VAL A 59 6.87 -12.08 -3.10
CA VAL A 59 8.24 -11.86 -2.60
C VAL A 59 8.85 -13.17 -2.10
N THR A 60 8.07 -13.97 -1.36
CA THR A 60 8.56 -15.20 -0.74
C THR A 60 8.48 -16.42 -1.66
N GLY A 61 8.25 -16.21 -2.96
CA GLY A 61 8.24 -17.28 -3.97
C GLY A 61 6.99 -18.18 -3.96
N HIS A 62 5.95 -17.83 -3.19
CA HIS A 62 4.67 -18.54 -3.17
C HIS A 62 3.73 -18.05 -4.28
N VAL A 63 4.23 -18.07 -5.53
CA VAL A 63 3.57 -17.51 -6.72
C VAL A 63 2.15 -18.02 -6.90
N GLU A 64 1.90 -19.33 -6.77
CA GLU A 64 0.56 -19.90 -6.92
C GLU A 64 -0.42 -19.44 -5.83
N ALA A 65 0.08 -19.20 -4.60
CA ALA A 65 -0.75 -18.65 -3.53
C ALA A 65 -1.11 -17.18 -3.80
N ALA A 66 -0.14 -16.40 -4.28
CA ALA A 66 -0.39 -15.02 -4.72
C ALA A 66 -1.39 -14.97 -5.88
N ARG A 67 -1.27 -15.85 -6.88
CA ARG A 67 -2.23 -15.94 -8.00
C ARG A 67 -3.65 -16.22 -7.51
N ARG A 68 -3.82 -17.18 -6.59
CA ARG A 68 -5.14 -17.45 -5.98
C ARG A 68 -5.73 -16.23 -5.28
N ALA A 69 -4.89 -15.45 -4.59
CA ALA A 69 -5.35 -14.21 -3.96
C ALA A 69 -5.85 -13.20 -5.01
N TYR A 70 -5.06 -12.91 -6.05
CA TYR A 70 -5.50 -12.02 -7.13
C TYR A 70 -6.73 -12.54 -7.88
N SER A 71 -6.81 -13.84 -8.16
CA SER A 71 -8.00 -14.46 -8.77
C SER A 71 -9.23 -14.38 -7.88
N TRP A 72 -9.07 -14.46 -6.55
CA TRP A 72 -10.16 -14.21 -5.61
C TRP A 72 -10.70 -12.78 -5.74
N LEU A 73 -9.81 -11.77 -5.78
CA LEU A 73 -10.21 -10.37 -6.00
C LEU A 73 -11.03 -10.21 -7.27
N ALA A 74 -10.58 -10.83 -8.37
CA ALA A 74 -11.30 -10.84 -9.64
C ALA A 74 -12.71 -11.44 -9.51
N GLY A 75 -12.86 -12.50 -8.72
CA GLY A 75 -14.12 -13.20 -8.50
C GLY A 75 -15.14 -12.46 -7.64
N VAL A 76 -14.69 -11.49 -6.82
CA VAL A 76 -15.55 -10.71 -5.91
C VAL A 76 -15.63 -9.22 -6.25
N GLN A 77 -15.09 -8.80 -7.40
CA GLN A 77 -15.20 -7.43 -7.87
C GLN A 77 -16.65 -7.11 -8.28
N ASP A 78 -17.16 -5.96 -7.85
CA ASP A 78 -18.46 -5.46 -8.27
C ASP A 78 -18.43 -5.03 -9.74
N ALA A 79 -19.61 -5.00 -10.38
CA ALA A 79 -19.74 -4.66 -11.79
C ALA A 79 -19.25 -3.24 -12.16
N ASP A 80 -19.17 -2.32 -11.17
CA ASP A 80 -18.63 -0.98 -11.33
C ASP A 80 -17.12 -0.90 -11.11
N GLY A 81 -16.45 -2.04 -10.85
CA GLY A 81 -15.01 -2.14 -10.68
C GLY A 81 -14.53 -2.02 -9.23
N SER A 82 -15.43 -1.80 -8.28
CA SER A 82 -15.09 -1.62 -6.86
C SER A 82 -15.22 -2.90 -6.04
N TRP A 83 -14.95 -2.76 -4.73
CA TRP A 83 -15.21 -3.78 -3.72
C TRP A 83 -15.84 -3.13 -2.49
N PRO A 84 -16.62 -3.89 -1.71
CA PRO A 84 -17.04 -3.47 -0.39
C PRO A 84 -15.83 -3.22 0.52
N ALA A 85 -15.92 -2.21 1.38
CA ALA A 85 -14.86 -1.78 2.29
C ALA A 85 -14.51 -2.86 3.32
N LYS A 86 -15.45 -3.76 3.64
CA LYS A 86 -15.17 -4.88 4.54
C LYS A 86 -16.02 -6.09 4.23
N LEU A 87 -15.36 -7.23 4.10
CA LEU A 87 -15.95 -8.56 3.94
C LEU A 87 -15.60 -9.44 5.14
N ARG A 88 -16.44 -10.44 5.44
CA ARG A 88 -16.14 -11.50 6.40
C ARG A 88 -16.84 -12.78 5.94
N HIS A 89 -16.06 -13.85 5.73
CA HIS A 89 -16.57 -15.13 5.22
C HIS A 89 -17.42 -15.00 3.93
N GLY A 90 -17.02 -14.11 3.02
CA GLY A 90 -17.75 -13.85 1.77
C GLY A 90 -19.00 -12.96 1.91
N GLU A 91 -19.36 -12.56 3.13
CA GLU A 91 -20.47 -11.64 3.37
C GLU A 91 -19.97 -10.20 3.51
N VAL A 92 -20.76 -9.26 3.00
CA VAL A 92 -20.49 -7.82 3.10
C VAL A 92 -20.81 -7.33 4.51
N VAL A 93 -19.79 -6.86 5.23
CA VAL A 93 -19.92 -6.26 6.56
C VAL A 93 -20.00 -4.74 6.47
N ASN A 94 -19.20 -4.14 5.59
CA ASN A 94 -19.26 -2.72 5.28
C ASN A 94 -19.42 -2.53 3.76
N PRO A 95 -20.60 -2.08 3.30
CA PRO A 95 -20.90 -1.94 1.87
C PRO A 95 -20.40 -0.61 1.26
N ILE A 96 -19.74 0.26 2.02
CA ILE A 96 -19.05 1.44 1.45
C ILE A 96 -18.00 0.97 0.45
N ARG A 97 -17.78 1.70 -0.63
CA ARG A 97 -16.81 1.34 -1.68
C ARG A 97 -15.73 2.40 -1.77
N GLU A 98 -14.56 2.08 -1.23
CA GLU A 98 -13.46 3.02 -1.09
C GLU A 98 -12.57 3.05 -2.34
N ALA A 99 -12.18 4.25 -2.77
CA ALA A 99 -11.38 4.46 -3.97
C ALA A 99 -9.96 3.86 -3.83
N ASN A 100 -9.35 3.97 -2.66
CA ASN A 100 -8.06 3.35 -2.38
C ASN A 100 -8.11 1.82 -2.54
N HIS A 101 -9.15 1.16 -2.01
CA HIS A 101 -9.34 -0.28 -2.20
C HIS A 101 -9.52 -0.65 -3.67
N ALA A 102 -10.27 0.14 -4.44
CA ALA A 102 -10.46 -0.11 -5.86
C ALA A 102 -9.18 0.09 -6.70
N ALA A 103 -8.31 1.04 -6.32
CA ALA A 103 -7.09 1.34 -7.06
C ALA A 103 -5.96 0.32 -6.78
N TYR A 104 -5.84 -0.12 -5.53
CA TYR A 104 -4.66 -0.84 -5.04
C TYR A 104 -4.33 -2.17 -5.74
N PRO A 105 -5.28 -2.93 -6.31
CA PRO A 105 -4.97 -4.07 -7.18
C PRO A 105 -3.98 -3.75 -8.32
N ALA A 106 -3.95 -2.51 -8.81
CA ALA A 106 -2.96 -2.08 -9.80
C ALA A 106 -1.52 -2.18 -9.29
N VAL A 107 -1.28 -1.79 -8.04
CA VAL A 107 0.02 -1.86 -7.36
C VAL A 107 0.43 -3.32 -7.21
N GLY A 108 -0.48 -4.16 -6.72
CA GLY A 108 -0.24 -5.58 -6.50
C GLY A 108 0.07 -6.37 -7.78
N VAL A 109 -0.76 -6.19 -8.82
CA VAL A 109 -0.56 -6.91 -10.10
C VAL A 109 0.73 -6.47 -10.78
N TRP A 110 1.03 -5.17 -10.77
CA TRP A 110 2.31 -4.67 -11.29
C TRP A 110 3.50 -5.21 -10.51
N HIS A 111 3.44 -5.20 -9.17
CA HIS A 111 4.44 -5.78 -8.29
C HIS A 111 4.66 -7.29 -8.59
N HIS A 112 3.58 -8.05 -8.69
CA HIS A 112 3.64 -9.48 -9.02
C HIS A 112 4.30 -9.72 -10.39
N LEU A 113 3.92 -8.95 -11.41
CA LEU A 113 4.50 -9.04 -12.75
C LEU A 113 5.99 -8.70 -12.76
N LEU A 114 6.45 -7.73 -11.97
CA LEU A 114 7.87 -7.41 -11.86
C LEU A 114 8.69 -8.56 -11.28
N ILE A 115 8.12 -9.33 -10.35
CA ILE A 115 8.77 -10.49 -9.73
C ILE A 115 8.75 -11.69 -10.68
N THR A 116 7.60 -12.00 -11.28
CA THR A 116 7.39 -13.28 -12.00
C THR A 116 7.66 -13.18 -13.49
N GLY A 117 7.53 -11.99 -14.08
CA GLY A 117 7.52 -11.81 -15.53
C GLY A 117 6.31 -12.43 -16.24
N ASP A 118 5.29 -12.90 -15.51
CA ASP A 118 4.13 -13.58 -16.07
C ASP A 118 3.12 -12.61 -16.70
N GLU A 119 3.40 -12.23 -17.95
CA GLU A 119 2.50 -11.38 -18.75
C GLU A 119 1.13 -12.02 -19.00
N ALA A 120 1.05 -13.36 -19.06
CA ALA A 120 -0.24 -14.03 -19.29
C ALA A 120 -1.17 -13.83 -18.09
N PHE A 121 -0.64 -13.95 -16.87
CA PHE A 121 -1.40 -13.65 -15.67
C PHE A 121 -1.75 -12.16 -15.55
N ALA A 122 -0.84 -11.27 -15.96
CA ALA A 122 -1.12 -9.84 -16.01
C ALA A 122 -2.25 -9.50 -17.01
N GLU A 123 -2.29 -10.16 -18.17
CA GLU A 123 -3.39 -10.07 -19.14
C GLU A 123 -4.73 -10.56 -18.55
N GLU A 124 -4.72 -11.66 -17.80
CA GLU A 124 -5.91 -12.17 -17.10
C GLU A 124 -6.44 -11.17 -16.07
N MET A 125 -5.55 -10.49 -15.34
CA MET A 125 -5.89 -9.51 -14.31
C MET A 125 -6.17 -8.10 -14.84
N TRP A 126 -5.85 -7.82 -16.10
CA TRP A 126 -6.03 -6.49 -16.69
C TRP A 126 -7.47 -5.95 -16.59
N PRO A 127 -8.55 -6.72 -16.84
CA PRO A 127 -9.91 -6.23 -16.67
C PRO A 127 -10.22 -5.77 -15.25
N VAL A 128 -9.65 -6.44 -14.25
CA VAL A 128 -9.83 -6.14 -12.82
C VAL A 128 -9.17 -4.81 -12.48
N VAL A 129 -7.89 -4.65 -12.86
CA VAL A 129 -7.13 -3.40 -12.67
C VAL A 129 -7.83 -2.24 -13.38
N ARG A 130 -8.21 -2.43 -14.64
CA ARG A 130 -8.92 -1.40 -15.41
C ARG A 130 -10.25 -1.01 -14.75
N GLY A 131 -11.05 -1.98 -14.30
CA GLY A 131 -12.31 -1.72 -13.61
C GLY A 131 -12.10 -0.86 -12.35
N GLY A 132 -11.12 -1.22 -11.53
CA GLY A 132 -10.77 -0.47 -10.32
C GLY A 132 -10.32 0.95 -10.60
N ILE A 133 -9.46 1.15 -11.61
CA ILE A 133 -8.99 2.49 -11.99
C ILE A 133 -10.12 3.35 -12.58
N GLU A 134 -11.00 2.78 -13.41
CA GLU A 134 -12.14 3.54 -13.95
C GLU A 134 -13.15 3.92 -12.85
N PHE A 135 -13.37 3.08 -11.84
CA PHE A 135 -14.16 3.43 -10.66
C PHE A 135 -13.59 4.67 -9.94
N VAL A 136 -12.27 4.67 -9.72
CA VAL A 136 -11.52 5.74 -9.07
C VAL A 136 -11.58 7.04 -9.87
N LEU A 137 -11.39 6.97 -11.19
CA LEU A 137 -11.49 8.15 -12.06
C LEU A 137 -12.91 8.71 -12.11
N GLY A 138 -13.93 7.88 -11.92
CA GLY A 138 -15.31 8.30 -11.75
C GLY A 138 -15.60 9.05 -10.42
N LEU A 139 -14.66 9.06 -9.47
CA LEU A 139 -14.70 9.81 -8.21
C LEU A 139 -13.84 11.08 -8.25
N ARG A 140 -13.19 11.36 -9.38
CA ARG A 140 -12.36 12.55 -9.56
C ARG A 140 -13.21 13.82 -9.61
N THR A 141 -12.85 14.82 -8.82
CA THR A 141 -13.50 16.14 -8.87
C THR A 141 -13.01 16.96 -10.06
N GLY A 142 -13.61 18.14 -10.29
CA GLY A 142 -13.14 19.06 -11.32
C GLY A 142 -11.74 19.64 -11.05
N ARG A 143 -11.26 19.60 -9.80
CA ARG A 143 -9.92 20.06 -9.42
C ARG A 143 -8.87 18.96 -9.60
N GLY A 144 -9.23 17.71 -9.33
CA GLY A 144 -8.39 16.54 -9.64
C GLY A 144 -8.21 15.56 -8.49
N GLU A 145 -8.55 15.93 -7.25
CA GLU A 145 -8.58 15.00 -6.12
C GLU A 145 -9.66 13.93 -6.31
N ILE A 146 -9.46 12.78 -5.67
CA ILE A 146 -10.39 11.66 -5.72
C ILE A 146 -11.20 11.61 -4.44
N GLN A 147 -12.52 11.68 -4.56
CA GLN A 147 -13.41 11.53 -3.41
C GLN A 147 -13.25 10.12 -2.82
N TRP A 148 -13.20 10.02 -1.49
CA TRP A 148 -12.74 8.82 -0.82
C TRP A 148 -13.55 7.56 -1.14
N ALA A 149 -14.87 7.68 -1.23
CA ALA A 149 -15.73 6.52 -1.38
C ALA A 149 -17.06 6.82 -2.06
N ARG A 150 -17.73 5.75 -2.51
CA ARG A 150 -19.18 5.74 -2.78
C ARG A 150 -19.93 5.05 -1.65
N ASP A 151 -21.10 5.56 -1.33
CA ASP A 151 -22.06 4.86 -0.49
C ASP A 151 -22.64 3.63 -1.23
N PRO A 152 -23.43 2.76 -0.57
CA PRO A 152 -24.04 1.60 -1.23
C PRO A 152 -25.00 1.94 -2.36
N GLY A 153 -25.56 3.16 -2.38
CA GLY A 153 -26.43 3.68 -3.43
C GLY A 153 -25.68 4.23 -4.66
N GLY A 154 -24.35 4.28 -4.62
CA GLY A 154 -23.51 4.79 -5.70
C GLY A 154 -23.23 6.28 -5.65
N GLN A 155 -23.69 6.99 -4.59
CA GLN A 155 -23.40 8.40 -4.44
C GLN A 155 -21.97 8.59 -3.92
N PRO A 156 -21.18 9.48 -4.53
CA PRO A 156 -19.87 9.82 -4.00
C PRO A 156 -20.02 10.54 -2.65
N GLY A 157 -19.04 10.35 -1.77
CA GLY A 157 -18.87 11.19 -0.58
C GLY A 157 -18.53 12.64 -0.94
N ASP A 158 -18.30 13.47 0.08
CA ASP A 158 -18.07 14.91 -0.06
C ASP A 158 -16.61 15.34 0.17
N HIS A 159 -15.72 14.41 0.51
CA HIS A 159 -14.33 14.70 0.85
C HIS A 159 -13.35 13.72 0.19
N ALA A 160 -12.10 14.17 0.08
CA ALA A 160 -10.93 13.38 -0.30
C ALA A 160 -9.99 13.25 0.89
N LEU A 161 -9.30 12.11 1.02
CA LEU A 161 -8.30 11.87 2.06
C LEU A 161 -6.91 11.93 1.44
N LEU A 162 -5.96 12.58 2.12
CA LEU A 162 -4.58 12.73 1.64
C LEU A 162 -3.90 11.36 1.47
N THR A 163 -3.94 10.53 2.51
CA THR A 163 -3.42 9.14 2.47
C THR A 163 -4.00 8.34 1.29
N ALA A 164 -5.33 8.37 1.12
CA ALA A 164 -5.99 7.63 0.04
C ALA A 164 -5.56 8.14 -1.34
N CYS A 165 -5.52 9.46 -1.54
CA CYS A 165 -5.09 10.07 -2.80
C CYS A 165 -3.61 9.82 -3.11
N ALA A 166 -2.74 9.80 -2.10
CA ALA A 166 -1.33 9.46 -2.27
C ALA A 166 -1.15 7.99 -2.72
N SER A 167 -1.91 7.05 -2.14
CA SER A 167 -1.92 5.66 -2.59
C SER A 167 -2.51 5.49 -3.99
N ILE A 168 -3.60 6.19 -4.31
CA ILE A 168 -4.21 6.19 -5.64
C ILE A 168 -3.24 6.76 -6.69
N HIS A 169 -2.47 7.79 -6.34
CA HIS A 169 -1.41 8.31 -7.22
C HIS A 169 -0.40 7.21 -7.60
N GLN A 170 0.07 6.43 -6.63
CA GLN A 170 0.93 5.27 -6.90
C GLN A 170 0.22 4.25 -7.79
N ALA A 171 -1.02 3.90 -7.46
CA ALA A 171 -1.82 2.92 -8.19
C ALA A 171 -2.05 3.32 -9.65
N LEU A 172 -2.34 4.60 -9.94
CA LEU A 172 -2.48 5.12 -11.31
C LEU A 172 -1.18 4.96 -12.10
N ARG A 173 -0.03 5.27 -11.47
CA ARG A 173 1.28 5.09 -12.10
C ARG A 173 1.57 3.61 -12.38
N CYS A 174 1.25 2.71 -11.44
CA CYS A 174 1.37 1.26 -11.65
C CYS A 174 0.43 0.74 -12.74
N ALA A 175 -0.81 1.23 -12.79
CA ALA A 175 -1.79 0.86 -13.80
C ALA A 175 -1.37 1.31 -15.20
N ALA A 176 -0.84 2.53 -15.34
CA ALA A 176 -0.30 3.04 -16.60
C ALA A 176 0.89 2.19 -17.07
N ALA A 177 1.84 1.90 -16.18
CA ALA A 177 2.98 1.04 -16.49
C ALA A 177 2.57 -0.39 -16.88
N LEU A 178 1.56 -0.96 -16.20
CA LEU A 178 0.97 -2.24 -16.58
C LEU A 178 0.31 -2.17 -17.97
N GLY A 179 -0.44 -1.10 -18.26
CA GLY A 179 -1.05 -0.86 -19.56
C GLY A 179 -0.01 -0.81 -20.69
N ASP A 180 1.06 -0.02 -20.50
CA ASP A 180 2.17 0.07 -21.45
C ASP A 180 2.84 -1.28 -21.68
N ARG A 181 3.10 -2.01 -20.59
CA ARG A 181 3.74 -3.34 -20.63
C ARG A 181 2.92 -4.35 -21.44
N LEU A 182 1.59 -4.22 -21.41
CA LEU A 182 0.63 -5.06 -22.12
C LEU A 182 0.19 -4.45 -23.48
N GLY A 183 0.85 -3.40 -23.97
CA GLY A 183 0.55 -2.77 -25.26
C GLY A 183 -0.79 -2.01 -25.30
N ARG A 184 -1.29 -1.56 -24.15
CA ARG A 184 -2.54 -0.79 -23.97
C ARG A 184 -2.25 0.52 -23.23
N PRO A 185 -1.50 1.46 -23.83
CA PRO A 185 -1.13 2.71 -23.19
C PRO A 185 -2.37 3.51 -22.73
N GLN A 186 -2.26 4.15 -21.56
CA GLN A 186 -3.36 4.90 -20.92
C GLN A 186 -2.90 6.34 -20.59
N PRO A 187 -2.77 7.22 -21.59
CA PRO A 187 -2.27 8.58 -21.38
C PRO A 187 -3.16 9.41 -20.45
N ASP A 188 -4.47 9.14 -20.40
CA ASP A 188 -5.39 9.81 -19.49
C ASP A 188 -5.14 9.43 -18.01
N TRP A 189 -4.67 8.20 -17.76
CA TRP A 189 -4.29 7.75 -16.41
C TRP A 189 -2.98 8.39 -15.96
N GLU A 190 -2.00 8.54 -16.87
CA GLU A 190 -0.76 9.28 -16.61
C GLU A 190 -1.04 10.74 -16.26
N LEU A 191 -1.92 11.41 -17.02
CA LEU A 191 -2.31 12.79 -16.74
C LEU A 191 -3.05 12.91 -15.40
N ALA A 192 -3.95 11.97 -15.09
CA ALA A 192 -4.62 11.91 -13.80
C ALA A 192 -3.64 11.73 -12.65
N ALA A 193 -2.63 10.87 -12.81
CA ALA A 193 -1.56 10.70 -11.85
C ALA A 193 -0.78 12.01 -11.65
N ALA A 194 -0.31 12.65 -12.72
CA ALA A 194 0.44 13.90 -12.63
C ALA A 194 -0.35 15.01 -11.89
N HIS A 195 -1.64 15.17 -12.20
CA HIS A 195 -2.50 16.14 -11.52
C HIS A 195 -2.68 15.80 -10.04
N LEU A 196 -2.97 14.53 -9.71
CA LEU A 196 -3.18 14.09 -8.33
C LEU A 196 -1.90 14.21 -7.50
N GLY A 197 -0.76 13.84 -8.07
CA GLY A 197 0.57 13.98 -7.45
C GLY A 197 0.87 15.43 -7.09
N HIS A 198 0.59 16.37 -8.01
CA HIS A 198 0.73 17.79 -7.73
C HIS A 198 -0.17 18.27 -6.57
N LEU A 199 -1.44 17.85 -6.53
CA LEU A 199 -2.35 18.20 -5.43
C LEU A 199 -1.85 17.65 -4.08
N VAL A 200 -1.40 16.39 -4.04
CA VAL A 200 -0.84 15.75 -2.84
C VAL A 200 0.44 16.47 -2.37
N ALA A 201 1.29 16.93 -3.29
CA ALA A 201 2.55 17.58 -2.96
C ALA A 201 2.40 19.04 -2.52
N GLU A 202 1.51 19.81 -3.16
CA GLU A 202 1.49 21.27 -3.05
C GLU A 202 0.20 21.85 -2.44
N HIS A 203 -0.87 21.04 -2.31
CA HIS A 203 -2.21 21.53 -1.93
C HIS A 203 -2.89 20.68 -0.85
N GLU A 204 -2.16 20.38 0.23
CA GLU A 204 -2.66 19.53 1.34
C GLU A 204 -4.01 20.01 1.92
N SER A 205 -4.29 21.32 1.89
CA SER A 205 -5.56 21.91 2.36
C SER A 205 -6.80 21.51 1.54
N VAL A 206 -6.64 20.85 0.40
CA VAL A 206 -7.76 20.30 -0.40
C VAL A 206 -8.34 19.05 0.26
N PHE A 207 -7.52 18.32 1.02
CA PHE A 207 -7.93 17.06 1.64
C PHE A 207 -8.52 17.31 3.04
N ALA A 208 -9.37 16.39 3.49
CA ALA A 208 -9.89 16.44 4.85
C ALA A 208 -8.77 16.23 5.86
N ASP A 209 -8.78 17.02 6.94
CA ASP A 209 -7.76 16.97 7.98
C ASP A 209 -7.80 15.63 8.73
N ARG A 210 -6.79 14.80 8.47
CA ARG A 210 -6.47 13.58 9.22
C ARG A 210 -5.05 13.64 9.76
N SER A 211 -4.54 14.84 10.06
CA SER A 211 -3.18 15.09 10.53
C SER A 211 -2.82 14.31 11.80
N ARG A 212 -3.80 13.92 12.63
CA ARG A 212 -3.59 13.04 13.79
C ARG A 212 -3.12 11.62 13.43
N TYR A 213 -3.33 11.15 12.20
CA TYR A 213 -2.94 9.81 11.73
C TYR A 213 -1.54 9.87 11.09
N SER A 214 -0.71 8.84 11.33
CA SER A 214 0.66 8.79 10.80
C SER A 214 0.72 8.63 9.29
N MET A 215 -0.26 7.95 8.71
CA MET A 215 -0.31 7.71 7.27
C MET A 215 -0.32 9.04 6.48
N ASP A 216 -1.06 10.06 6.92
CA ASP A 216 -1.06 11.39 6.28
C ASP A 216 0.33 12.02 6.25
N TRP A 217 1.22 11.63 7.17
CA TRP A 217 2.58 12.13 7.22
C TRP A 217 3.52 11.43 6.23
N TYR A 218 3.51 10.10 6.16
CA TYR A 218 4.46 9.36 5.31
C TYR A 218 3.90 8.92 3.95
N TYR A 219 2.58 8.83 3.76
CA TYR A 219 1.98 8.39 2.49
C TYR A 219 2.26 9.28 1.29
N PRO A 220 2.30 10.62 1.40
CA PRO A 220 2.73 11.46 0.27
C PRO A 220 4.11 11.05 -0.27
N ILE A 221 4.98 10.50 0.60
CA ILE A 221 6.28 9.95 0.24
C ILE A 221 6.13 8.51 -0.26
N LEU A 222 5.46 7.61 0.48
CA LEU A 222 5.27 6.23 0.01
C LEU A 222 4.62 6.18 -1.39
N GLY A 223 3.55 6.93 -1.56
CA GLY A 223 2.72 6.97 -2.75
C GLY A 223 3.33 7.66 -3.97
N GLY A 224 4.52 8.25 -3.90
CA GLY A 224 5.18 8.79 -5.10
C GLY A 224 5.24 10.30 -5.25
N ALA A 225 4.34 11.03 -4.62
CA ALA A 225 4.09 12.43 -4.93
C ALA A 225 5.14 13.39 -4.35
N VAL A 226 5.65 13.11 -3.15
CA VAL A 226 6.64 13.94 -2.45
C VAL A 226 7.99 13.22 -2.44
N ARG A 227 9.04 13.86 -2.95
CA ARG A 227 10.38 13.29 -3.10
C ARG A 227 11.47 14.30 -2.70
N GLY A 228 12.70 13.82 -2.57
CA GLY A 228 13.89 14.67 -2.35
C GLY A 228 13.83 15.47 -1.05
N ALA A 229 14.21 16.75 -1.09
CA ALA A 229 14.30 17.62 0.09
C ALA A 229 12.95 17.80 0.80
N ALA A 230 11.85 17.95 0.04
CA ALA A 230 10.50 18.10 0.59
C ALA A 230 10.07 16.87 1.40
N ALA A 231 10.42 15.66 0.94
CA ALA A 231 10.15 14.43 1.69
C ALA A 231 10.89 14.41 3.04
N LYS A 232 12.15 14.84 3.05
CA LYS A 232 12.98 14.91 4.26
C LYS A 232 12.46 15.95 5.25
N GLU A 233 12.08 17.13 4.76
CA GLU A 233 11.47 18.18 5.59
C GLU A 233 10.17 17.69 6.22
N ARG A 234 9.25 17.14 5.41
CA ARG A 234 7.99 16.56 5.88
C ARG A 234 8.18 15.50 6.96
N LEU A 235 9.13 14.57 6.78
CA LEU A 235 9.40 13.58 7.83
C LEU A 235 9.91 14.23 9.12
N ASN A 236 10.90 15.13 9.03
CA ASN A 236 11.48 15.74 10.21
C ASN A 236 10.48 16.56 11.04
N GLU A 237 9.51 17.22 10.40
CA GLU A 237 8.52 18.09 11.07
C GLU A 237 7.68 17.37 12.14
N ARG A 238 7.38 16.08 11.94
CA ARG A 238 6.52 15.31 12.85
C ARG A 238 7.16 14.00 13.33
N TRP A 239 8.48 13.87 13.18
CA TRP A 239 9.21 12.67 13.58
C TRP A 239 8.92 12.28 15.03
N ASP A 240 9.12 13.21 15.98
CA ASP A 240 8.91 12.95 17.40
C ASP A 240 7.43 12.81 17.79
N THR A 241 6.51 13.23 16.92
CA THR A 241 5.07 13.03 17.12
C THR A 241 4.70 11.56 16.91
N PHE A 242 5.23 10.92 15.86
CA PHE A 242 4.81 9.58 15.47
C PHE A 242 5.80 8.49 15.88
N VAL A 243 7.10 8.77 15.83
CA VAL A 243 8.12 7.77 16.16
C VAL A 243 8.27 7.67 17.67
N VAL A 244 8.19 6.44 18.17
CA VAL A 244 8.43 6.08 19.56
C VAL A 244 9.73 5.26 19.58
N PRO A 245 10.85 5.82 20.07
CA PRO A 245 12.15 5.17 20.00
C PRO A 245 12.13 3.76 20.60
N GLY A 246 12.62 2.77 19.85
CA GLY A 246 12.70 1.38 20.30
C GLY A 246 11.39 0.60 20.25
N LEU A 247 10.29 1.21 19.81
CA LEU A 247 8.96 0.59 19.79
C LEU A 247 8.30 0.57 18.41
N GLY A 248 8.55 1.58 17.57
CA GLY A 248 7.93 1.74 16.25
C GLY A 248 7.25 3.10 16.10
N ILE A 249 6.17 3.18 15.32
CA ILE A 249 5.40 4.42 15.14
C ILE A 249 3.96 4.29 15.61
N ARG A 250 3.41 5.41 16.09
CA ARG A 250 1.99 5.54 16.40
C ARG A 250 1.15 5.50 15.13
N CYS A 251 0.04 4.77 15.15
CA CYS A 251 -1.01 4.88 14.14
C CYS A 251 -1.75 6.23 14.26
N VAL A 252 -2.04 6.64 15.50
CA VAL A 252 -2.64 7.95 15.83
C VAL A 252 -1.84 8.66 16.92
N SER A 253 -1.56 9.95 16.71
CA SER A 253 -0.66 10.76 17.55
C SER A 253 -1.15 11.00 18.97
N ASP A 254 -2.46 10.90 19.19
CA ASP A 254 -3.13 11.18 20.47
C ASP A 254 -3.32 9.94 21.35
N GLU A 255 -2.82 8.78 20.91
CA GLU A 255 -2.97 7.52 21.65
C GLU A 255 -1.60 6.86 21.92
N PRO A 256 -1.42 6.17 23.06
CA PRO A 256 -0.13 5.62 23.45
C PRO A 256 0.17 4.23 22.87
N TRP A 257 -0.24 3.94 21.64
CA TRP A 257 0.11 2.67 20.99
C TRP A 257 0.92 2.86 19.70
N VAL A 258 1.77 1.90 19.41
CA VAL A 258 2.48 1.75 18.14
C VAL A 258 1.94 0.57 17.35
N THR A 259 2.11 0.58 16.04
CA THR A 259 1.63 -0.49 15.16
C THR A 259 2.71 -1.00 14.22
N GLY A 260 2.70 -2.30 13.95
CA GLY A 260 3.74 -2.95 13.15
C GLY A 260 3.65 -2.64 11.65
N ALA A 261 2.42 -2.64 11.11
CA ALA A 261 2.18 -2.38 9.70
C ALA A 261 2.57 -0.95 9.30
N GLU A 262 2.06 0.07 10.00
CA GLU A 262 2.38 1.47 9.70
C GLU A 262 3.87 1.76 9.89
N THR A 263 4.53 1.14 10.88
CA THR A 263 5.99 1.24 11.01
C THR A 263 6.69 0.65 9.78
N SER A 264 6.25 -0.50 9.30
CA SER A 264 6.81 -1.16 8.12
C SER A 264 6.55 -0.37 6.83
N GLU A 265 5.39 0.28 6.69
CA GLU A 265 5.13 1.18 5.57
C GLU A 265 5.96 2.46 5.62
N LEU A 266 6.24 3.01 6.80
CA LEU A 266 7.22 4.08 6.94
C LEU A 266 8.61 3.60 6.50
N VAL A 267 8.99 2.34 6.75
CA VAL A 267 10.24 1.76 6.22
C VAL A 267 10.24 1.76 4.68
N LEU A 268 9.11 1.44 4.03
CA LEU A 268 8.97 1.55 2.58
C LEU A 268 9.17 3.00 2.10
N ALA A 269 8.58 3.98 2.79
CA ALA A 269 8.73 5.40 2.47
C ALA A 269 10.19 5.88 2.65
N LEU A 270 10.85 5.47 3.73
CA LEU A 270 12.26 5.77 3.99
C LEU A 270 13.17 5.17 2.94
N ALA A 271 12.93 3.93 2.53
CA ALA A 271 13.70 3.30 1.46
C ALA A 271 13.50 4.00 0.11
N ALA A 272 12.29 4.52 -0.18
CA ALA A 272 12.05 5.37 -1.35
C ALA A 272 12.83 6.70 -1.31
N MET A 273 13.25 7.14 -0.12
CA MET A 273 14.15 8.28 0.08
C MET A 273 15.64 7.89 0.09
N GLY A 274 15.96 6.59 0.04
CA GLY A 274 17.32 6.05 0.19
C GLY A 274 17.79 5.92 1.64
N GLU A 275 16.92 6.12 2.63
CA GLU A 275 17.22 6.08 4.07
C GLU A 275 17.12 4.64 4.64
N THR A 276 17.79 3.68 4.00
CA THR A 276 17.65 2.24 4.30
C THR A 276 18.18 1.85 5.67
N GLU A 277 19.24 2.50 6.18
CA GLU A 277 19.76 2.23 7.52
C GLU A 277 18.77 2.63 8.62
N LEU A 278 18.06 3.76 8.43
CA LEU A 278 17.02 4.19 9.35
C LEU A 278 15.81 3.27 9.27
N GLY A 279 15.43 2.85 8.06
CA GLY A 279 14.39 1.85 7.85
C GLY A 279 14.71 0.52 8.55
N ALA A 280 15.94 0.02 8.44
CA ALA A 280 16.35 -1.22 9.11
C ALA A 280 16.30 -1.11 10.65
N ARG A 281 16.62 0.05 11.21
CA ARG A 281 16.46 0.30 12.66
C ARG A 281 15.01 0.25 13.09
N LEU A 282 14.11 0.95 12.39
CA LEU A 282 12.67 0.92 12.70
C LEU A 282 12.06 -0.48 12.53
N LEU A 283 12.51 -1.24 11.52
CA LEU A 283 12.10 -2.63 11.36
C LEU A 283 12.59 -3.49 12.53
N GLY A 284 13.79 -3.20 13.06
CA GLY A 284 14.31 -3.81 14.29
C GLY A 284 13.49 -3.46 15.53
N ASP A 285 13.08 -2.19 15.65
CA ASP A 285 12.31 -1.66 16.78
C ASP A 285 10.93 -2.33 16.93
N ILE A 286 10.35 -2.92 15.87
CA ILE A 286 9.04 -3.60 15.96
C ILE A 286 9.14 -5.12 16.16
N GLN A 287 10.33 -5.70 16.28
CA GLN A 287 10.48 -7.15 16.43
C GLN A 287 9.94 -7.69 17.76
N HIS A 288 9.65 -6.82 18.74
CA HIS A 288 8.92 -7.21 19.96
C HIS A 288 7.46 -7.64 19.68
N LEU A 289 6.88 -7.20 18.55
CA LEU A 289 5.54 -7.61 18.12
C LEU A 289 5.51 -9.01 17.50
N ARG A 290 6.67 -9.56 17.12
CA ARG A 290 6.77 -10.83 16.40
C ARG A 290 6.66 -12.02 17.36
N ASP A 291 5.78 -12.95 17.05
CA ASP A 291 5.76 -14.27 17.67
C ASP A 291 6.87 -15.14 17.05
N PRO A 292 7.86 -15.62 17.84
CA PRO A 292 8.98 -16.40 17.32
C PRO A 292 8.55 -17.77 16.77
N ASP A 293 7.46 -18.35 17.29
CA ASP A 293 7.07 -19.74 17.02
C ASP A 293 6.40 -19.87 15.65
N ASP A 294 5.44 -19.00 15.33
CA ASP A 294 4.70 -19.03 14.07
C ASP A 294 5.03 -17.88 13.12
N GLY A 295 5.79 -16.87 13.57
CA GLY A 295 6.17 -15.71 12.76
C GLY A 295 5.03 -14.74 12.48
N ALA A 296 3.89 -14.88 13.15
CA ALA A 296 2.84 -13.87 13.15
C ALA A 296 3.30 -12.63 13.93
N TYR A 297 2.65 -11.50 13.68
CA TYR A 297 2.89 -10.26 14.41
C TYR A 297 1.61 -9.82 15.08
N TRP A 298 1.71 -9.36 16.33
CA TRP A 298 0.65 -8.54 16.93
C TRP A 298 0.49 -7.25 16.12
N THR A 299 -0.76 -6.81 15.93
CA THR A 299 -1.05 -5.59 15.16
C THR A 299 -0.37 -4.36 15.77
N GLY A 300 -0.33 -4.28 17.10
CA GLY A 300 0.30 -3.18 17.79
C GLY A 300 0.57 -3.46 19.27
N TYR A 301 1.10 -2.45 19.93
CA TYR A 301 1.51 -2.50 21.33
C TYR A 301 1.20 -1.17 22.02
N GLN A 302 0.48 -1.26 23.14
CA GLN A 302 0.10 -0.16 24.00
C GLN A 302 1.18 -0.01 25.10
N PHE A 303 2.05 0.98 24.94
CA PHE A 303 3.28 1.10 25.75
C PHE A 303 3.08 1.75 27.13
N VAL A 304 1.89 2.31 27.43
CA VAL A 304 1.56 2.76 28.79
C VAL A 304 1.10 1.61 29.67
N GLU A 305 0.34 0.66 29.10
CA GLU A 305 -0.22 -0.49 29.82
C GLU A 305 0.64 -1.77 29.66
N ASP A 306 1.70 -1.71 28.84
CA ASP A 306 2.63 -2.83 28.57
C ASP A 306 1.91 -4.07 28.03
N GLU A 307 1.03 -3.88 27.04
CA GLU A 307 0.24 -4.96 26.45
C GLU A 307 0.15 -4.88 24.92
N ASN A 308 -0.03 -6.04 24.27
CA ASN A 308 -0.33 -6.10 22.85
C ASN A 308 -1.75 -5.59 22.59
N TRP A 309 -1.89 -4.59 21.72
CA TRP A 309 -3.16 -3.95 21.42
C TRP A 309 -3.24 -3.48 19.96
N PRO A 310 -4.33 -3.80 19.24
CA PRO A 310 -5.39 -4.72 19.64
C PRO A 310 -4.86 -6.16 19.81
N VAL A 311 -5.61 -7.01 20.52
CA VAL A 311 -5.29 -8.44 20.69
C VAL A 311 -5.62 -9.22 19.41
N GLU A 312 -4.97 -8.81 18.33
CA GLU A 312 -5.13 -9.31 16.98
C GLU A 312 -3.73 -9.52 16.40
N ARG A 313 -3.55 -10.61 15.67
CA ARG A 313 -2.33 -10.87 14.92
C ARG A 313 -2.63 -10.71 13.45
N SER A 314 -2.34 -9.54 12.89
CA SER A 314 -2.79 -9.22 11.53
C SER A 314 -1.88 -9.80 10.45
N THR A 315 -2.48 -10.40 9.43
CA THR A 315 -1.79 -10.80 8.19
C THR A 315 -1.20 -9.60 7.47
N TRP A 316 -1.85 -8.44 7.55
CA TRP A 316 -1.34 -7.18 7.04
C TRP A 316 0.02 -6.81 7.65
N THR A 317 0.17 -6.87 8.98
CA THR A 317 1.46 -6.58 9.63
C THR A 317 2.55 -7.54 9.15
N ALA A 318 2.27 -8.84 9.07
CA ALA A 318 3.23 -9.81 8.56
C ALA A 318 3.61 -9.53 7.09
N ALA A 319 2.65 -9.14 6.26
CA ALA A 319 2.89 -8.78 4.86
C ALA A 319 3.74 -7.51 4.73
N ALA A 320 3.40 -6.44 5.45
CA ALA A 320 4.11 -5.18 5.43
C ALA A 320 5.58 -5.34 5.87
N VAL A 321 5.85 -6.17 6.89
CA VAL A 321 7.22 -6.52 7.31
C VAL A 321 7.98 -7.24 6.19
N ILE A 322 7.37 -8.21 5.51
CA ILE A 322 8.01 -8.93 4.39
C ILE A 322 8.35 -7.96 3.26
N LEU A 323 7.43 -7.05 2.91
CA LEU A 323 7.66 -6.02 1.89
C LEU A 323 8.76 -5.04 2.31
N ALA A 324 8.78 -4.60 3.56
CA ALA A 324 9.84 -3.75 4.10
C ALA A 324 11.21 -4.45 4.04
N ALA A 325 11.28 -5.74 4.40
CA ALA A 325 12.50 -6.53 4.29
C ALA A 325 12.97 -6.64 2.83
N ASP A 326 12.07 -6.91 1.88
CA ASP A 326 12.39 -6.98 0.45
C ASP A 326 12.98 -5.66 -0.07
N VAL A 327 12.35 -4.53 0.27
CA VAL A 327 12.82 -3.21 -0.18
C VAL A 327 14.17 -2.84 0.44
N LEU A 328 14.42 -3.19 1.71
CA LEU A 328 15.68 -2.90 2.39
C LEU A 328 16.87 -3.70 1.84
N CYS A 329 16.66 -4.98 1.47
CA CYS A 329 17.74 -5.82 0.96
C CYS A 329 17.75 -5.95 -0.57
N GLY A 330 16.72 -5.44 -1.26
CA GLY A 330 16.57 -5.52 -2.71
C GLY A 330 16.51 -6.96 -3.22
N ALA A 331 15.83 -7.86 -2.51
CA ALA A 331 15.82 -9.29 -2.85
C ALA A 331 15.06 -9.57 -4.16
N THR A 332 14.01 -8.80 -4.45
CA THR A 332 13.22 -8.95 -5.67
C THR A 332 13.11 -7.66 -6.49
N PRO A 333 12.80 -7.76 -7.80
CA PRO A 333 12.46 -6.59 -8.60
C PRO A 333 11.17 -5.89 -8.15
N GLY A 334 10.32 -6.54 -7.34
CA GLY A 334 9.07 -5.98 -6.81
C GLY A 334 9.27 -4.72 -5.98
N ALA A 335 10.40 -4.62 -5.26
CA ALA A 335 10.81 -3.43 -4.50
C ALA A 335 10.80 -2.12 -5.31
N ARG A 336 10.91 -2.20 -6.65
CA ARG A 336 10.87 -1.02 -7.54
C ARG A 336 9.50 -0.33 -7.55
N VAL A 337 8.42 -1.01 -7.17
CA VAL A 337 7.08 -0.38 -7.06
C VAL A 337 7.06 0.77 -6.04
N PHE A 338 7.91 0.70 -5.02
CA PHE A 338 8.01 1.72 -3.97
C PHE A 338 9.16 2.71 -4.22
N THR A 339 10.27 2.23 -4.79
CA THR A 339 11.54 2.96 -4.84
C THR A 339 11.87 3.58 -6.21
N ALA A 340 11.31 3.07 -7.31
CA ALA A 340 11.72 3.51 -8.63
C ALA A 340 11.07 4.87 -9.01
N PRO A 341 11.87 5.86 -9.46
CA PRO A 341 11.33 7.08 -10.04
C PRO A 341 10.72 6.86 -11.44
N GLU A 342 10.96 5.69 -12.07
CA GLU A 342 10.79 5.40 -13.50
C GLU A 342 9.37 5.06 -13.98
N LEU A 343 8.33 5.16 -13.15
CA LEU A 343 6.97 5.20 -13.71
C LEU A 343 6.86 6.53 -14.49
N PRO A 344 6.27 6.56 -15.70
CA PRO A 344 6.45 7.59 -16.72
C PRO A 344 6.63 8.99 -16.13
N ALA A 345 7.74 9.64 -16.49
CA ALA A 345 8.06 10.98 -16.04
C ALA A 345 6.85 11.89 -16.25
N GLU A 346 6.50 12.67 -15.22
CA GLU A 346 5.41 13.65 -15.26
C GLU A 346 5.49 14.43 -16.57
N THR A 347 4.44 14.32 -17.38
CA THR A 347 4.35 14.96 -18.68
C THR A 347 4.11 16.45 -18.50
N GLY A 348 5.19 17.20 -18.23
CA GLY A 348 5.25 18.65 -18.32
C GLY A 348 4.43 19.41 -17.26
N PRO A 349 4.61 20.74 -17.17
CA PRO A 349 3.89 21.55 -16.20
C PRO A 349 2.39 21.47 -16.47
N VAL A 350 1.66 20.91 -15.52
CA VAL A 350 0.22 21.15 -15.38
C VAL A 350 0.05 22.66 -15.40
N PHE A 351 -0.73 23.18 -16.36
CA PHE A 351 -0.92 24.62 -16.46
C PHE A 351 -1.46 25.13 -15.11
N PRO A 352 -0.96 26.25 -14.55
CA PRO A 352 -1.43 26.79 -13.27
C PRO A 352 -2.95 27.01 -13.21
N GLU A 353 -3.57 27.14 -14.39
CA GLU A 353 -5.00 27.34 -14.59
C GLU A 353 -5.80 26.02 -14.49
N SER A 354 -5.18 24.87 -14.74
CA SER A 354 -5.82 23.55 -14.64
C SER A 354 -5.74 22.92 -13.24
N CYS A 355 -4.78 23.32 -12.39
CA CYS A 355 -4.70 22.90 -10.98
C CYS A 355 -5.49 23.80 -10.01
N GLY A 356 -6.07 24.91 -10.49
CA GLY A 356 -6.66 25.92 -9.62
C GLY A 356 -5.64 26.73 -8.81
N CYS A 357 -4.34 26.56 -9.08
CA CYS A 357 -3.27 27.34 -8.45
C CYS A 357 -3.43 28.85 -8.74
N ALA A 358 -3.95 29.22 -9.92
CA ALA A 358 -4.31 30.60 -10.24
C ALA A 358 -5.54 31.12 -9.44
N ALA A 359 -6.40 30.23 -8.92
CA ALA A 359 -7.60 30.57 -8.15
C ALA A 359 -7.36 30.60 -6.63
N LEU A 360 -6.28 29.97 -6.15
CA LEU A 360 -5.88 29.93 -4.72
C LEU A 360 -4.98 31.10 -4.29
N VAL A 361 -4.52 31.93 -5.25
CA VAL A 361 -3.69 33.14 -5.01
C VAL A 361 -4.56 34.41 -4.91
N ARG A 362 -5.77 34.33 -4.36
CA ARG A 362 -6.60 35.52 -4.08
C ARG A 362 -6.87 35.72 -2.60
#